data_AF-A0A7R9I5T2-F1
#
_entry.id   AF-A0A7R9I5T2-F1
#
_cell.length_a   1.000
_cell.length_b   1.000
_cell.length_c   1.000
_cell.angle_alpha   90.00
_cell.angle_beta   90.00
_cell.angle_gamma   90.00
#
_symmetry.space_group_name_H-M   'P 1'
#
loop_
_entity.id
_entity.type
_entity.pdbx_description
1 polymer ?
#
loop_
_entity_poly.entity_id
_entity_poly.type
_entity_poly.pdbx_seq_one_letter_code
_entity_poly.pdbx_strand_id
1 'polypeptide(L)'
;MVTNKRTDFTISRKISFRCTERIHIVVTALIINALWNELGRLNLEEVNPHLRGGRVENHLGKTSPSSPDRDSNLDLPVLGGLAQHDLRNGGKIMFATDDWFAVAENLLKVEEPQWQEGVFTAYGKWMDGWETRRKRVAGHDWAIIQLGVPGVVRGVHIDTAYFTGNYVPQISIQAAALKEEEKRNIPLRVSCMGTSATEYNLKQVEKLRSQTWQEIVPMVPLKAGYKETRHHYFPTLKSDKVWTHVRLNLYPDGGIARLRLFGEAILDLTLLNSSQILDLVSMVNGGVCEDYSNAHYGHPRNIIRPNEGIGMSDGWETARRLDRPPIIQVSPEGFLQLPGFEWAVFRLGAPGVVHRIEVDTKHFKGNYPDTVWLEGKLGLQAKWIKLLSQTKLSMDKLHVYKELDNKGPFTHVRVNIAPDGGISRLRIWGSVFTNQLV
;
A
#
# COMPACT_ATOMS: atom_id res chain seq x y z
N MET A 1 -80.38 16.13 -21.42
CA MET A 1 -80.35 15.87 -19.96
C MET A 1 -79.24 16.75 -19.39
N VAL A 2 -79.57 17.97 -18.94
CA VAL A 2 -79.72 18.36 -17.51
C VAL A 2 -78.39 18.25 -16.76
N THR A 3 -77.72 19.28 -16.21
CA THR A 3 -77.96 20.73 -16.10
C THR A 3 -76.65 21.43 -15.70
N ASN A 4 -76.50 22.66 -16.19
CA ASN A 4 -75.74 23.80 -15.67
C ASN A 4 -75.69 23.93 -14.13
N LYS A 5 -74.60 24.51 -13.60
CA LYS A 5 -74.65 25.74 -12.78
C LYS A 5 -73.27 26.39 -12.54
N ARG A 6 -73.17 27.63 -13.03
CA ARG A 6 -72.28 28.71 -12.55
C ARG A 6 -72.72 29.17 -11.15
N THR A 7 -71.78 29.70 -10.37
CA THR A 7 -71.92 31.03 -9.75
C THR A 7 -70.56 31.57 -9.30
N ASP A 8 -70.22 32.76 -9.80
CA ASP A 8 -69.18 33.67 -9.34
C ASP A 8 -69.49 34.23 -7.94
N PHE A 9 -68.44 34.62 -7.20
CA PHE A 9 -68.45 35.88 -6.45
C PHE A 9 -67.02 36.45 -6.33
N THR A 10 -66.94 37.74 -6.66
CA THR A 10 -65.75 38.59 -6.81
C THR A 10 -65.45 39.36 -5.51
N ILE A 11 -64.26 39.97 -5.43
CA ILE A 11 -63.85 41.25 -4.76
C ILE A 11 -62.49 41.03 -4.06
N SER A 12 -61.35 41.32 -4.71
CA SER A 12 -60.69 42.64 -4.84
C SER A 12 -60.03 43.14 -3.55
N ARG A 13 -58.69 43.11 -3.50
CA ARG A 13 -57.86 44.34 -3.57
C ARG A 13 -56.36 44.02 -3.62
N LYS A 14 -55.72 44.49 -4.69
CA LYS A 14 -54.29 44.77 -4.77
C LYS A 14 -53.95 45.92 -3.82
N ILE A 15 -52.84 45.82 -3.09
CA ILE A 15 -51.91 46.94 -2.88
C ILE A 15 -50.49 46.38 -2.99
N SER A 16 -49.75 46.88 -3.97
CA SER A 16 -48.29 46.76 -4.08
C SER A 16 -47.67 47.97 -3.38
N PHE A 17 -46.48 47.85 -2.80
CA PHE A 17 -45.41 48.85 -3.00
C PHE A 17 -44.04 48.26 -2.65
N ARG A 18 -43.05 48.70 -3.43
CA ARG A 18 -41.63 48.33 -3.45
C ARG A 18 -40.79 49.19 -2.48
N CYS A 19 -39.57 48.68 -2.20
CA CYS A 19 -38.33 49.38 -1.81
C CYS A 19 -38.33 50.01 -0.40
N THR A 20 -37.25 50.05 0.39
CA THR A 20 -35.83 50.37 0.11
C THR A 20 -34.90 49.91 1.28
N GLU A 21 -33.60 49.72 0.98
CA GLU A 21 -32.40 50.03 1.80
C GLU A 21 -32.14 49.28 3.13
N ARG A 22 -31.04 48.51 3.26
CA ARG A 22 -29.61 48.86 3.56
C ARG A 22 -29.31 49.20 5.05
N ILE A 23 -28.40 48.37 5.62
CA ILE A 23 -27.27 48.71 6.50
C ILE A 23 -27.36 48.47 8.04
N HIS A 24 -26.29 47.79 8.54
CA HIS A 24 -25.79 47.53 9.91
C HIS A 24 -26.59 46.52 10.78
N ILE A 25 -25.99 45.49 11.40
CA ILE A 25 -24.81 45.50 12.29
C ILE A 25 -24.00 44.19 12.18
N VAL A 26 -22.69 44.39 12.06
CA VAL A 26 -21.58 43.45 12.26
C VAL A 26 -21.44 43.15 13.75
N VAL A 27 -21.05 41.91 14.10
CA VAL A 27 -20.32 41.45 15.30
C VAL A 27 -20.91 40.10 15.71
N THR A 28 -20.30 39.00 15.26
CA THR A 28 -20.01 37.76 16.03
C THR A 28 -19.27 36.77 15.10
N ALA A 29 -18.02 37.07 14.75
CA ALA A 29 -17.08 36.09 14.19
C ALA A 29 -15.60 36.54 14.34
N LEU A 30 -15.30 37.28 15.42
CA LEU A 30 -13.94 37.70 15.80
C LEU A 30 -13.67 37.38 17.28
N ILE A 31 -14.04 36.18 17.74
CA ILE A 31 -13.81 35.72 19.13
C ILE A 31 -12.84 34.52 19.22
N ILE A 32 -12.26 34.04 18.11
CA ILE A 32 -11.27 32.94 18.16
C ILE A 32 -9.81 33.42 18.00
N ASN A 33 -9.57 34.66 17.53
CA ASN A 33 -8.20 35.21 17.39
C ASN A 33 -7.74 36.12 18.55
N ALA A 34 -8.56 36.30 19.60
CA ALA A 34 -8.21 37.15 20.75
C ALA A 34 -7.73 36.36 22.00
N LEU A 35 -7.67 35.03 21.95
CA LEU A 35 -7.21 34.19 23.07
C LEU A 35 -5.82 33.57 22.88
N TRP A 36 -5.11 33.87 21.79
CA TRP A 36 -3.73 33.40 21.58
C TRP A 36 -2.67 34.47 21.89
N ASN A 37 -3.03 35.76 21.99
CA ASN A 37 -2.04 36.85 22.13
C ASN A 37 -1.93 37.48 23.54
N GLU A 38 -2.47 36.84 24.58
CA GLU A 38 -2.44 37.38 25.95
C GLU A 38 -1.80 36.48 27.02
N LEU A 39 -0.89 35.58 26.63
CA LEU A 39 -0.03 34.84 27.59
C LEU A 39 1.45 34.97 27.27
N GLY A 40 1.89 36.19 26.98
CA GLY A 40 3.29 36.53 26.81
C GLY A 40 3.59 37.95 27.26
N ARG A 41 3.77 38.14 28.57
CA ARG A 41 4.69 39.12 29.21
C ARG A 41 4.35 39.27 30.70
N LEU A 42 5.21 38.77 31.57
CA LEU A 42 5.63 39.45 32.81
C LEU A 42 7.03 38.92 33.17
N ASN A 43 8.00 39.83 33.12
CA ASN A 43 9.42 39.66 33.51
C ASN A 43 9.60 40.08 34.98
N LEU A 44 10.74 39.64 35.55
CA LEU A 44 11.70 40.33 36.45
C LEU A 44 12.13 39.36 37.57
N GLU A 45 13.32 38.76 37.47
CA GLU A 45 14.65 39.26 37.93
C GLU A 45 14.88 39.08 39.44
N GLU A 46 15.87 38.24 39.82
CA GLU A 46 17.07 38.64 40.58
C GLU A 46 18.02 37.44 40.91
N VAL A 47 19.30 37.56 40.49
CA VAL A 47 20.59 37.29 41.20
C VAL A 47 20.92 35.82 41.64
N ASN A 48 22.06 35.15 41.37
CA ASN A 48 23.49 35.48 41.21
C ASN A 48 24.26 34.33 40.45
N PRO A 49 25.53 34.53 40.00
CA PRO A 49 26.23 33.74 38.98
C PRO A 49 27.15 32.65 39.54
N HIS A 50 27.45 31.62 38.72
CA HIS A 50 28.80 31.08 38.51
C HIS A 50 28.80 29.93 37.48
N LEU A 51 29.91 29.85 36.72
CA LEU A 51 30.39 28.72 35.88
C LEU A 51 29.95 28.65 34.39
N ARG A 52 30.67 29.46 33.61
CA ARG A 52 31.43 29.12 32.38
C ARG A 52 31.07 27.85 31.59
N GLY A 53 30.75 28.07 30.30
CA GLY A 53 31.54 27.51 29.19
C GLY A 53 30.88 26.44 28.32
N GLY A 54 30.56 26.79 27.06
CA GLY A 54 30.27 25.83 25.99
C GLY A 54 29.27 26.33 24.95
N ARG A 55 29.72 27.15 23.98
CA ARG A 55 28.92 27.60 22.83
C ARG A 55 28.63 26.42 21.89
N VAL A 56 27.35 26.18 21.57
CA VAL A 56 26.90 25.43 20.40
C VAL A 56 26.36 26.45 19.41
N GLU A 57 27.06 26.65 18.30
CA GLU A 57 26.59 27.49 17.20
C GLU A 57 25.70 26.66 16.26
N ASN A 58 24.42 27.03 16.20
CA ASN A 58 23.47 26.55 15.20
C ASN A 58 23.82 27.18 13.84
N HIS A 59 24.20 26.37 12.85
CA HIS A 59 24.26 26.81 11.46
C HIS A 59 22.95 26.45 10.74
N LEU A 60 22.19 27.50 10.43
CA LEU A 60 21.08 27.50 9.48
C LEU A 60 21.62 27.21 8.07
N GLY A 61 21.37 25.99 7.60
CA GLY A 61 21.63 25.58 6.22
C GLY A 61 20.64 26.23 5.25
N LYS A 62 21.17 26.97 4.29
CA LYS A 62 20.44 27.55 3.15
C LYS A 62 19.97 26.43 2.22
N THR A 63 18.67 26.40 1.93
CA THR A 63 18.05 25.55 0.91
C THR A 63 18.42 26.02 -0.50
N SER A 64 19.01 25.15 -1.30
CA SER A 64 19.18 25.32 -2.75
C SER A 64 17.97 24.75 -3.53
N PRO A 65 17.70 25.23 -4.75
CA PRO A 65 16.43 24.98 -5.44
C PRO A 65 16.38 23.59 -6.12
N SER A 66 15.21 22.97 -6.04
CA SER A 66 14.85 21.67 -6.59
C SER A 66 14.96 21.58 -8.12
N SER A 67 15.60 20.53 -8.63
CA SER A 67 15.52 20.10 -10.03
C SER A 67 14.19 19.41 -10.34
N PRO A 68 13.65 19.52 -11.57
CA PRO A 68 12.37 18.94 -11.94
C PRO A 68 12.58 17.59 -12.64
N ASP A 69 12.63 16.51 -11.88
CA ASP A 69 12.35 15.16 -12.39
C ASP A 69 11.56 14.43 -11.30
N ARG A 70 10.25 14.72 -11.25
CA ARG A 70 9.30 13.95 -10.46
C ARG A 70 8.83 12.78 -11.29
N ASP A 71 9.58 11.69 -11.23
CA ASP A 71 9.05 10.38 -11.59
C ASP A 71 7.97 10.00 -10.57
N SER A 72 6.86 9.50 -11.08
CA SER A 72 5.55 9.40 -10.44
C SER A 72 5.43 8.31 -9.39
N ASN A 73 6.21 8.38 -8.31
CA ASN A 73 5.78 7.83 -7.03
C ASN A 73 4.98 8.91 -6.34
N LEU A 74 3.65 8.82 -6.43
CA LEU A 74 2.80 9.47 -5.45
C LEU A 74 3.22 8.94 -4.07
N ASP A 75 3.99 9.72 -3.34
CA ASP A 75 3.98 9.67 -1.88
C ASP A 75 2.52 9.80 -1.47
N LEU A 76 1.89 8.66 -1.16
CA LEU A 76 0.49 8.52 -0.79
C LEU A 76 0.18 9.45 0.40
N PRO A 77 -0.41 10.64 0.22
CA PRO A 77 -0.48 11.61 1.32
C PRO A 77 -1.61 11.30 2.33
N VAL A 78 -2.25 10.13 2.27
CA VAL A 78 -3.47 9.86 3.06
C VAL A 78 -3.46 8.50 3.77
N LEU A 79 -2.48 7.63 3.52
CA LEU A 79 -2.33 6.34 4.22
C LEU A 79 -0.96 6.25 4.89
N GLY A 80 -0.66 7.21 5.77
CA GLY A 80 0.63 7.28 6.46
C GLY A 80 1.03 5.92 7.03
N GLY A 81 2.10 5.33 6.50
CA GLY A 81 2.74 4.09 7.00
C GLY A 81 1.91 2.79 7.05
N LEU A 82 0.57 2.83 6.95
CA LEU A 82 -0.33 1.73 7.31
C LEU A 82 -0.66 0.78 6.15
N ALA A 83 -0.36 1.17 4.92
CA ALA A 83 -0.43 0.33 3.73
C ALA A 83 0.98 -0.24 3.44
N GLN A 84 1.35 -1.33 4.11
CA GLN A 84 2.72 -1.85 4.03
C GLN A 84 2.95 -2.67 2.76
N HIS A 85 1.96 -3.46 2.31
CA HIS A 85 2.10 -4.41 1.19
C HIS A 85 0.85 -4.49 0.30
N ASP A 86 1.04 -4.79 -0.99
CA ASP A 86 -0.04 -5.19 -1.89
C ASP A 86 -0.35 -6.69 -1.72
N LEU A 87 -1.51 -7.00 -1.15
CA LEU A 87 -1.95 -8.37 -0.83
C LEU A 87 -2.36 -9.19 -2.07
N ARG A 88 -2.30 -8.60 -3.27
CA ARG A 88 -2.62 -9.28 -4.53
C ARG A 88 -1.45 -10.03 -5.14
N ASN A 89 -0.27 -10.04 -4.52
CA ASN A 89 0.86 -10.83 -5.03
C ASN A 89 0.50 -12.33 -5.07
N GLY A 90 0.09 -12.83 -6.24
CA GLY A 90 -0.48 -14.18 -6.43
C GLY A 90 -2.01 -14.27 -6.29
N GLY A 91 -2.71 -13.14 -6.18
CA GLY A 91 -4.17 -13.07 -6.07
C GLY A 91 -4.86 -13.48 -7.38
N LYS A 92 -6.10 -13.93 -7.26
CA LYS A 92 -6.85 -14.51 -8.38
C LYS A 92 -8.31 -14.06 -8.40
N ILE A 93 -8.82 -13.75 -9.59
CA ILE A 93 -10.27 -13.62 -9.79
C ILE A 93 -10.87 -15.02 -9.74
N MET A 94 -11.74 -15.24 -8.75
CA MET A 94 -12.41 -16.51 -8.53
C MET A 94 -13.78 -16.55 -9.20
N PHE A 95 -14.43 -15.39 -9.29
CA PHE A 95 -15.74 -15.22 -9.91
C PHE A 95 -15.93 -13.78 -10.37
N ALA A 96 -16.66 -13.58 -11.47
CA ALA A 96 -17.19 -12.30 -11.91
C ALA A 96 -18.60 -12.51 -12.48
N THR A 97 -19.51 -11.58 -12.22
CA THR A 97 -20.88 -11.66 -12.76
C THR A 97 -20.93 -11.49 -14.28
N ASP A 98 -20.06 -10.66 -14.84
CA ASP A 98 -20.03 -10.27 -16.25
C ASP A 98 -18.62 -9.84 -16.66
N ASP A 99 -18.18 -10.19 -17.87
CA ASP A 99 -16.88 -9.79 -18.45
C ASP A 99 -17.05 -9.34 -19.89
N TRP A 100 -18.17 -8.72 -20.22
CA TRP A 100 -18.51 -8.55 -21.62
C TRP A 100 -17.52 -7.69 -22.41
N PHE A 101 -17.18 -6.51 -21.88
CA PHE A 101 -16.32 -5.56 -22.59
C PHE A 101 -14.85 -5.72 -22.23
N ALA A 102 -14.53 -6.14 -21.00
CA ALA A 102 -13.17 -6.47 -20.60
C ALA A 102 -13.18 -7.36 -19.35
N VAL A 103 -12.19 -8.25 -19.22
CA VAL A 103 -12.17 -9.29 -18.17
C VAL A 103 -11.69 -8.77 -16.80
N ALA A 104 -12.27 -9.29 -15.73
CA ALA A 104 -11.97 -8.95 -14.34
C ALA A 104 -10.50 -9.14 -13.95
N GLU A 105 -9.78 -10.05 -14.61
CA GLU A 105 -8.36 -10.34 -14.39
C GLU A 105 -7.48 -9.10 -14.60
N ASN A 106 -7.91 -8.16 -15.45
CA ASN A 106 -7.22 -6.89 -15.68
C ASN A 106 -7.12 -6.04 -14.41
N LEU A 107 -8.05 -6.18 -13.44
CA LEU A 107 -7.96 -5.50 -12.13
C LEU A 107 -6.66 -5.81 -11.39
N LEU A 108 -6.14 -7.03 -11.61
CA LEU A 108 -5.03 -7.56 -10.83
C LEU A 108 -3.65 -7.27 -11.45
N LYS A 109 -3.59 -6.86 -12.72
CA LYS A 109 -2.33 -6.51 -13.41
C LYS A 109 -1.48 -5.53 -12.62
N VAL A 110 -0.16 -5.74 -12.66
CA VAL A 110 0.82 -4.91 -11.95
C VAL A 110 1.07 -3.62 -12.71
N GLU A 111 1.06 -3.70 -14.03
CA GLU A 111 1.31 -2.62 -14.97
C GLU A 111 0.24 -1.53 -14.86
N GLU A 112 0.66 -0.29 -15.13
CA GLU A 112 -0.25 0.84 -15.30
C GLU A 112 -1.27 0.53 -16.42
N PRO A 113 -2.55 0.90 -16.23
CA PRO A 113 -3.55 0.87 -17.28
C PRO A 113 -3.04 1.53 -18.56
N GLN A 114 -3.39 0.93 -19.70
CA GLN A 114 -3.05 1.46 -21.02
C GLN A 114 -4.29 1.89 -21.81
N TRP A 115 -4.12 2.93 -22.62
CA TRP A 115 -5.08 3.33 -23.64
C TRP A 115 -4.53 3.02 -25.03
N GLN A 116 -5.32 2.33 -25.84
CA GLN A 116 -4.98 2.05 -27.24
C GLN A 116 -5.97 2.77 -28.15
N GLU A 117 -5.52 3.83 -28.81
CA GLU A 117 -6.34 4.65 -29.71
C GLU A 117 -6.87 3.80 -30.88
N GLY A 118 -8.16 3.96 -31.22
CA GLY A 118 -8.76 3.22 -32.35
C GLY A 118 -8.89 1.70 -32.23
N VAL A 119 -8.40 1.05 -31.17
CA VAL A 119 -8.51 -0.42 -31.00
C VAL A 119 -9.88 -0.84 -30.45
N PHE A 120 -10.51 -1.82 -31.11
CA PHE A 120 -11.79 -2.42 -30.73
C PHE A 120 -11.67 -3.95 -30.75
N THR A 121 -12.49 -4.59 -29.93
CA THR A 121 -12.70 -6.04 -29.89
C THR A 121 -14.03 -6.40 -30.53
N ALA A 122 -14.34 -7.69 -30.65
CA ALA A 122 -15.66 -8.16 -31.09
C ALA A 122 -16.82 -7.69 -30.17
N TYR A 123 -16.52 -7.23 -28.95
CA TYR A 123 -17.50 -6.87 -27.94
C TYR A 123 -17.59 -5.37 -27.67
N GLY A 124 -16.70 -4.54 -28.23
CA GLY A 124 -16.69 -3.10 -28.01
C GLY A 124 -15.28 -2.50 -28.01
N LYS A 125 -15.13 -1.28 -27.49
CA LYS A 125 -13.83 -0.63 -27.33
C LYS A 125 -12.92 -1.52 -26.47
N TRP A 126 -11.65 -1.66 -26.84
CA TRP A 126 -10.69 -2.35 -25.98
C TRP A 126 -10.37 -1.48 -24.76
N MET A 127 -10.49 -2.07 -23.56
CA MET A 127 -10.22 -1.40 -22.28
C MET A 127 -9.26 -2.24 -21.44
N ASP A 128 -8.24 -1.61 -20.87
CA ASP A 128 -7.31 -2.26 -19.93
C ASP A 128 -7.83 -2.20 -18.50
N GLY A 129 -8.96 -2.87 -18.26
CA GLY A 129 -9.65 -2.93 -16.99
C GLY A 129 -10.70 -4.04 -16.97
N TRP A 130 -11.49 -4.10 -15.92
CA TRP A 130 -12.74 -4.86 -15.93
C TRP A 130 -13.87 -3.95 -16.38
N GLU A 131 -14.69 -4.38 -17.33
CA GLU A 131 -15.87 -3.63 -17.75
C GLU A 131 -17.03 -4.57 -18.08
N THR A 132 -18.14 -4.37 -17.37
CA THR A 132 -19.35 -5.17 -17.50
C THR A 132 -20.34 -4.55 -18.50
N ARG A 133 -21.30 -5.35 -18.99
CA ARG A 133 -22.43 -4.81 -19.77
C ARG A 133 -23.21 -3.78 -18.97
N ARG A 134 -23.71 -2.78 -19.69
CA ARG A 134 -24.77 -1.89 -19.18
C ARG A 134 -25.93 -2.71 -18.64
N LYS A 135 -26.22 -2.54 -17.35
CA LYS A 135 -27.20 -3.36 -16.67
C LYS A 135 -28.61 -2.86 -16.99
N ARG A 136 -29.44 -3.77 -17.51
CA ARG A 136 -30.86 -3.53 -17.83
C ARG A 136 -31.79 -4.47 -17.05
N VAL A 137 -31.27 -5.03 -15.97
CA VAL A 137 -31.96 -5.97 -15.07
C VAL A 137 -31.62 -5.60 -13.63
N ALA A 138 -32.42 -6.09 -12.67
CA ALA A 138 -32.21 -5.80 -11.25
C ALA A 138 -30.83 -6.23 -10.74
N GLY A 139 -30.41 -5.61 -9.63
CA GLY A 139 -29.15 -5.90 -8.95
C GLY A 139 -27.96 -5.12 -9.51
N HIS A 140 -26.75 -5.62 -9.24
CA HIS A 140 -25.49 -4.95 -9.54
C HIS A 140 -24.39 -5.99 -9.84
N ASP A 141 -23.29 -5.56 -10.45
CA ASP A 141 -22.18 -6.46 -10.80
C ASP A 141 -21.17 -6.63 -9.66
N TRP A 142 -20.52 -7.78 -9.60
CA TRP A 142 -19.54 -8.06 -8.55
C TRP A 142 -18.58 -9.18 -8.91
N ALA A 143 -17.45 -9.20 -8.23
CA ALA A 143 -16.42 -10.23 -8.37
C ALA A 143 -15.97 -10.75 -7.01
N ILE A 144 -15.63 -12.03 -6.93
CA ILE A 144 -14.89 -12.61 -5.79
C ILE A 144 -13.43 -12.75 -6.18
N ILE A 145 -12.56 -12.26 -5.31
CA ILE A 145 -11.14 -12.18 -5.52
C ILE A 145 -10.47 -12.89 -4.34
N GLN A 146 -9.65 -13.89 -4.63
CA GLN A 146 -8.77 -14.51 -3.66
C GLN A 146 -7.53 -13.63 -3.50
N LEU A 147 -7.18 -13.30 -2.25
CA LEU A 147 -5.93 -12.62 -1.92
C LEU A 147 -4.76 -13.56 -2.20
N GLY A 148 -3.62 -13.01 -2.61
CA GLY A 148 -2.42 -13.82 -2.88
C GLY A 148 -1.87 -14.48 -1.62
N VAL A 149 -2.07 -13.83 -0.48
CA VAL A 149 -1.80 -14.37 0.85
C VAL A 149 -2.89 -13.96 1.83
N PRO A 150 -3.15 -14.77 2.88
CA PRO A 150 -3.98 -14.34 4.00
C PRO A 150 -3.42 -13.05 4.61
N GLY A 151 -4.28 -12.10 4.97
CA GLY A 151 -3.80 -10.85 5.52
C GLY A 151 -4.88 -9.94 6.08
N VAL A 152 -4.44 -8.96 6.85
CA VAL A 152 -5.29 -7.88 7.34
C VAL A 152 -5.28 -6.76 6.30
N VAL A 153 -6.44 -6.39 5.78
CA VAL A 153 -6.57 -5.30 4.78
C VAL A 153 -6.73 -3.97 5.51
N ARG A 154 -5.83 -3.03 5.26
CA ARG A 154 -5.77 -1.68 5.88
C ARG A 154 -6.20 -0.56 4.94
N GLY A 155 -6.06 -0.76 3.64
CA GLY A 155 -6.43 0.24 2.64
C GLY A 155 -6.74 -0.36 1.28
N VAL A 156 -7.45 0.40 0.45
CA VAL A 156 -7.85 0.02 -0.89
C VAL A 156 -7.51 1.17 -1.83
N HIS A 157 -6.97 0.84 -3.00
CA HIS A 157 -6.87 1.76 -4.13
C HIS A 157 -7.70 1.25 -5.29
N ILE A 158 -8.55 2.12 -5.83
CA ILE A 158 -9.30 1.89 -7.05
C ILE A 158 -8.81 2.89 -8.09
N ASP A 159 -8.50 2.38 -9.28
CA ASP A 159 -8.13 3.18 -10.43
C ASP A 159 -9.19 3.06 -11.51
N THR A 160 -9.79 4.17 -11.91
CA THR A 160 -10.79 4.23 -12.99
C THR A 160 -10.20 4.66 -14.34
N ALA A 161 -8.88 4.59 -14.52
CA ALA A 161 -8.15 4.96 -15.73
C ALA A 161 -8.92 4.76 -17.04
N TYR A 162 -9.03 5.82 -17.84
CA TYR A 162 -9.62 5.81 -19.18
C TYR A 162 -11.14 5.51 -19.25
N PHE A 163 -11.76 5.07 -18.15
CA PHE A 163 -13.21 4.98 -18.02
C PHE A 163 -13.78 6.38 -17.71
N THR A 164 -13.86 7.24 -18.73
CA THR A 164 -14.21 8.66 -18.55
C THR A 164 -15.73 8.91 -18.47
N GLY A 165 -16.52 8.10 -19.18
CA GLY A 165 -17.99 8.16 -19.15
C GLY A 165 -18.67 6.84 -18.75
N ASN A 166 -17.88 5.76 -18.64
CA ASN A 166 -18.33 4.39 -18.39
C ASN A 166 -17.65 3.78 -17.15
N TYR A 167 -17.08 4.60 -16.26
CA TYR A 167 -16.62 4.10 -14.96
C TYR A 167 -17.81 3.67 -14.12
N VAL A 168 -17.58 2.77 -13.17
CA VAL A 168 -18.60 2.43 -12.18
C VAL A 168 -18.85 3.65 -11.26
N PRO A 169 -20.10 4.08 -11.05
CA PRO A 169 -20.41 5.23 -10.19
C PRO A 169 -20.04 5.02 -8.71
N GLN A 170 -20.30 3.84 -8.16
CA GLN A 170 -20.04 3.53 -6.75
C GLN A 170 -19.56 2.10 -6.58
N ILE A 171 -18.76 1.86 -5.53
CA ILE A 171 -18.28 0.53 -5.16
C ILE A 171 -18.45 0.27 -3.66
N SER A 172 -18.46 -1.00 -3.27
CA SER A 172 -18.26 -1.44 -1.89
C SER A 172 -17.39 -2.70 -1.89
N ILE A 173 -16.75 -3.00 -0.76
CA ILE A 173 -15.94 -4.20 -0.62
C ILE A 173 -16.28 -4.92 0.67
N GLN A 174 -16.59 -6.22 0.57
CA GLN A 174 -16.67 -7.13 1.70
C GLN A 174 -15.49 -8.10 1.71
N ALA A 175 -15.20 -8.70 2.87
CA ALA A 175 -14.12 -9.66 3.04
C ALA A 175 -14.55 -10.87 3.90
N ALA A 176 -13.94 -12.02 3.60
CA ALA A 176 -14.12 -13.25 4.34
C ALA A 176 -12.84 -14.11 4.34
N ALA A 177 -12.73 -14.98 5.34
CA ALA A 177 -11.75 -16.06 5.37
C ALA A 177 -12.47 -17.37 5.01
N LEU A 178 -12.35 -17.80 3.75
CA LEU A 178 -13.02 -19.02 3.27
C LEU A 178 -12.18 -20.27 3.55
N LYS A 179 -12.84 -21.32 4.04
CA LYS A 179 -12.31 -22.68 4.14
C LYS A 179 -12.34 -23.41 2.79
N GLU A 180 -11.57 -24.48 2.67
CA GLU A 180 -11.53 -25.29 1.43
C GLU A 180 -12.90 -25.84 1.04
N GLU A 181 -13.74 -26.25 1.99
CA GLU A 181 -15.10 -26.68 1.68
C GLU A 181 -15.99 -25.60 1.09
N GLU A 182 -15.82 -24.35 1.52
CA GLU A 182 -16.60 -23.22 1.04
C GLU A 182 -16.18 -22.86 -0.38
N LYS A 183 -14.87 -22.87 -0.67
CA LYS A 183 -14.31 -22.59 -2.00
C LYS A 183 -14.89 -23.49 -3.09
N ARG A 184 -15.30 -24.73 -2.76
CA ARG A 184 -15.96 -25.66 -3.71
C ARG A 184 -17.28 -25.14 -4.28
N ASN A 185 -17.91 -24.16 -3.63
CA ASN A 185 -19.12 -23.51 -4.14
C ASN A 185 -18.82 -22.42 -5.19
N ILE A 186 -17.56 -22.04 -5.38
CA ILE A 186 -17.17 -21.11 -6.43
C ILE A 186 -17.06 -21.91 -7.75
N PRO A 187 -17.84 -21.56 -8.78
CA PRO A 187 -17.74 -22.23 -10.07
C PRO A 187 -16.36 -21.99 -10.72
N LEU A 188 -15.94 -22.89 -11.61
CA LEU A 188 -14.68 -22.72 -12.32
C LEU A 188 -14.68 -21.41 -13.11
N ARG A 189 -13.71 -20.55 -12.81
CA ARG A 189 -13.52 -19.27 -13.50
C ARG A 189 -13.05 -19.52 -14.94
N VAL A 190 -13.78 -18.95 -15.90
CA VAL A 190 -13.36 -18.83 -17.30
C VAL A 190 -13.20 -17.35 -17.62
N SER A 191 -11.95 -16.90 -17.81
CA SER A 191 -11.62 -15.53 -18.18
C SER A 191 -11.82 -15.33 -19.68
N CYS A 192 -12.98 -14.81 -20.08
CA CYS A 192 -13.28 -14.60 -21.49
C CYS A 192 -14.19 -13.39 -21.69
N MET A 193 -13.86 -12.54 -22.66
CA MET A 193 -14.70 -11.42 -23.06
C MET A 193 -16.01 -11.90 -23.67
N GLY A 194 -17.06 -11.08 -23.59
CA GLY A 194 -18.39 -11.41 -24.11
C GLY A 194 -19.17 -12.44 -23.28
N THR A 195 -18.71 -12.74 -22.07
CA THR A 195 -19.33 -13.75 -21.19
C THR A 195 -19.98 -13.12 -19.96
N SER A 196 -20.91 -13.85 -19.37
CA SER A 196 -21.47 -13.56 -18.05
C SER A 196 -21.72 -14.86 -17.29
N ALA A 197 -21.78 -14.77 -15.97
CA ALA A 197 -22.12 -15.91 -15.13
C ALA A 197 -23.49 -16.47 -15.54
N THR A 198 -23.55 -17.79 -15.75
CA THR A 198 -24.81 -18.49 -15.99
C THR A 198 -25.65 -18.50 -14.72
N GLU A 199 -26.96 -18.73 -14.85
CA GLU A 199 -27.84 -18.88 -13.69
C GLU A 199 -27.38 -20.01 -12.75
N TYR A 200 -26.83 -21.09 -13.32
CA TYR A 200 -26.22 -22.17 -12.54
C TYR A 200 -25.02 -21.66 -11.72
N ASN A 201 -24.09 -20.92 -12.36
CA ASN A 201 -22.92 -20.37 -11.68
C ASN A 201 -23.32 -19.41 -10.56
N LEU A 202 -24.31 -18.55 -10.80
CA LEU A 202 -24.88 -17.63 -9.81
C LEU A 202 -25.47 -18.39 -8.61
N LYS A 203 -26.28 -19.42 -8.86
CA LYS A 203 -26.86 -20.26 -7.79
C LYS A 203 -25.80 -21.00 -6.97
N GLN A 204 -24.70 -21.44 -7.58
CA GLN A 204 -23.61 -22.08 -6.83
C GLN A 204 -22.91 -21.07 -5.91
N VAL A 205 -22.48 -19.93 -6.46
CA VAL A 205 -21.72 -18.94 -5.70
C VAL A 205 -22.57 -18.25 -4.61
N GLU A 206 -23.89 -18.17 -4.80
CA GLU A 206 -24.83 -17.62 -3.80
C GLU A 206 -24.85 -18.42 -2.49
N LYS A 207 -24.47 -19.72 -2.53
CA LYS A 207 -24.31 -20.54 -1.32
C LYS A 207 -23.27 -20.00 -0.35
N LEU A 208 -22.28 -19.23 -0.84
CA LEU A 208 -21.29 -18.56 -0.01
C LEU A 208 -21.86 -17.41 0.81
N ARG A 209 -23.06 -16.92 0.43
CA ARG A 209 -23.68 -15.73 1.01
C ARG A 209 -22.71 -14.55 1.06
N SER A 210 -21.95 -14.32 -0.02
CA SER A 210 -20.88 -13.31 -0.04
C SER A 210 -21.36 -11.87 0.14
N GLN A 211 -22.66 -11.62 -0.04
CA GLN A 211 -23.31 -10.35 0.28
C GLN A 211 -23.39 -10.07 1.79
N THR A 212 -23.29 -11.11 2.63
CA THR A 212 -23.29 -10.99 4.10
C THR A 212 -21.88 -11.09 4.68
N TRP A 213 -20.84 -11.15 3.84
CA TRP A 213 -19.46 -11.04 4.30
C TRP A 213 -19.25 -9.67 4.97
N GLN A 214 -18.22 -9.58 5.81
CA GLN A 214 -17.98 -8.36 6.55
C GLN A 214 -17.61 -7.24 5.59
N GLU A 215 -18.36 -6.15 5.60
CA GLU A 215 -18.02 -4.94 4.86
C GLU A 215 -16.72 -4.34 5.42
N ILE A 216 -15.75 -4.09 4.54
CA ILE A 216 -14.47 -3.46 4.87
C ILE A 216 -14.31 -2.10 4.21
N VAL A 217 -15.02 -1.84 3.11
CA VAL A 217 -15.19 -0.52 2.50
C VAL A 217 -16.69 -0.33 2.23
N PRO A 218 -17.34 0.69 2.83
CA PRO A 218 -18.75 0.95 2.59
C PRO A 218 -19.01 1.38 1.14
N MET A 219 -20.28 1.51 0.76
CA MET A 219 -20.63 2.04 -0.55
C MET A 219 -20.12 3.49 -0.71
N VAL A 220 -19.14 3.67 -1.58
CA VAL A 220 -18.45 4.96 -1.81
C VAL A 220 -18.48 5.34 -3.30
N PRO A 221 -18.61 6.62 -3.64
CA PRO A 221 -18.59 7.07 -5.02
C PRO A 221 -17.17 7.09 -5.60
N LEU A 222 -17.09 6.86 -6.90
CA LEU A 222 -15.88 7.07 -7.70
C LEU A 222 -16.05 8.28 -8.64
N LYS A 223 -14.96 8.70 -9.25
CA LYS A 223 -14.87 9.73 -10.27
C LYS A 223 -14.39 9.12 -11.59
N ALA A 224 -14.63 9.88 -12.65
CA ALA A 224 -14.22 9.54 -14.01
C ALA A 224 -12.71 9.30 -14.14
N GLY A 225 -12.35 8.48 -15.12
CA GLY A 225 -11.00 8.01 -15.41
C GLY A 225 -10.01 9.01 -15.99
N TYR A 226 -10.15 10.30 -15.73
CA TYR A 226 -9.14 11.31 -16.12
C TYR A 226 -7.90 11.22 -15.23
N LYS A 227 -6.76 11.68 -15.74
CA LYS A 227 -5.46 11.57 -15.04
C LYS A 227 -5.51 12.15 -13.62
N GLU A 228 -6.26 13.22 -13.43
CA GLU A 228 -6.37 13.96 -12.17
C GLU A 228 -7.38 13.35 -11.20
N THR A 229 -8.32 12.52 -11.68
CA THR A 229 -9.47 12.04 -10.90
C THR A 229 -9.55 10.53 -10.76
N ARG A 230 -8.76 9.76 -11.51
CA ARG A 230 -8.86 8.30 -11.60
C ARG A 230 -8.47 7.54 -10.33
N HIS A 231 -7.59 8.10 -9.49
CA HIS A 231 -7.08 7.42 -8.30
C HIS A 231 -7.96 7.69 -7.08
N HIS A 232 -8.45 6.61 -6.46
CA HIS A 232 -9.28 6.65 -5.26
C HIS A 232 -8.65 5.81 -4.16
N TYR A 233 -8.43 6.40 -3.00
CA TYR A 233 -7.86 5.70 -1.85
C TYR A 233 -8.86 5.68 -0.71
N PHE A 234 -9.15 4.49 -0.20
CA PHE A 234 -10.10 4.28 0.89
C PHE A 234 -9.41 3.54 2.04
N PRO A 235 -9.45 4.06 3.28
CA PRO A 235 -9.11 3.26 4.44
C PRO A 235 -10.18 2.18 4.64
N THR A 236 -9.78 1.02 5.17
CA THR A 236 -10.76 0.00 5.58
C THR A 236 -11.33 0.31 6.96
N LEU A 237 -12.48 -0.28 7.28
CA LEU A 237 -12.97 -0.32 8.66
C LEU A 237 -11.94 -1.00 9.55
N LYS A 238 -11.63 -0.38 10.70
CA LYS A 238 -10.64 -0.90 11.65
C LYS A 238 -11.01 -2.33 12.06
N SER A 239 -10.18 -3.28 11.66
CA SER A 239 -10.30 -4.69 12.01
C SER A 239 -8.94 -5.35 11.92
N ASP A 240 -8.64 -6.24 12.86
CA ASP A 240 -7.45 -7.09 12.85
C ASP A 240 -7.76 -8.52 12.37
N LYS A 241 -8.93 -8.71 11.76
CA LYS A 241 -9.31 -9.98 11.16
C LYS A 241 -8.46 -10.26 9.93
N VAL A 242 -8.04 -11.52 9.82
CA VAL A 242 -7.31 -12.04 8.67
C VAL A 242 -8.31 -12.48 7.62
N TRP A 243 -8.14 -11.99 6.40
CA TRP A 243 -8.99 -12.28 5.26
C TRP A 243 -8.23 -13.10 4.23
N THR A 244 -8.97 -13.90 3.45
CA THR A 244 -8.40 -14.64 2.31
C THR A 244 -9.09 -14.30 1.00
N HIS A 245 -10.30 -13.75 1.06
CA HIS A 245 -11.09 -13.35 -0.09
C HIS A 245 -11.74 -12.00 0.14
N VAL A 246 -11.94 -11.27 -0.96
CA VAL A 246 -12.81 -10.09 -0.98
C VAL A 246 -13.88 -10.24 -2.05
N ARG A 247 -15.01 -9.57 -1.83
CA ARG A 247 -16.05 -9.33 -2.81
C ARG A 247 -16.01 -7.85 -3.19
N LEU A 248 -15.73 -7.54 -4.45
CA LEU A 248 -15.85 -6.19 -5.01
C LEU A 248 -17.22 -6.06 -5.64
N ASN A 249 -18.00 -5.05 -5.24
CA ASN A 249 -19.28 -4.72 -5.87
C ASN A 249 -19.16 -3.45 -6.71
N LEU A 250 -19.77 -3.46 -7.90
CA LEU A 250 -19.93 -2.34 -8.80
C LEU A 250 -21.40 -1.97 -8.84
N TYR A 251 -21.75 -0.71 -8.54
CA TYR A 251 -23.15 -0.26 -8.50
C TYR A 251 -23.48 0.74 -9.61
N PRO A 252 -24.43 0.42 -10.52
CA PRO A 252 -24.95 -0.92 -10.82
C PRO A 252 -24.00 -1.75 -11.70
N ASP A 253 -23.20 -1.09 -12.52
CA ASP A 253 -22.30 -1.65 -13.54
C ASP A 253 -21.25 -0.60 -13.95
N GLY A 254 -20.32 -0.98 -14.83
CA GLY A 254 -19.33 -0.08 -15.41
C GLY A 254 -17.91 -0.63 -15.36
N GLY A 255 -16.94 0.27 -15.46
CA GLY A 255 -15.53 -0.08 -15.57
C GLY A 255 -14.65 0.35 -14.39
N ILE A 256 -13.66 -0.49 -14.08
CA ILE A 256 -12.53 -0.21 -13.19
C ILE A 256 -11.25 -0.72 -13.86
N ALA A 257 -10.19 0.09 -13.88
CA ALA A 257 -8.92 -0.29 -14.48
C ALA A 257 -8.08 -1.18 -13.55
N ARG A 258 -7.92 -0.79 -12.28
CA ARG A 258 -7.14 -1.54 -11.29
C ARG A 258 -7.80 -1.52 -9.92
N LEU A 259 -7.56 -2.61 -9.17
CA LEU A 259 -7.80 -2.71 -7.73
C LEU A 259 -6.46 -3.02 -7.07
N ARG A 260 -6.10 -2.28 -6.01
CA ARG A 260 -5.03 -2.64 -5.06
C ARG A 260 -5.61 -2.78 -3.66
N LEU A 261 -5.18 -3.82 -2.94
CA LEU A 261 -5.56 -4.06 -1.55
C LEU A 261 -4.28 -4.01 -0.72
N PHE A 262 -4.20 -3.04 0.17
CA PHE A 262 -3.02 -2.81 0.98
C PHE A 262 -3.22 -3.33 2.39
N GLY A 263 -2.20 -3.98 2.93
CA GLY A 263 -2.28 -4.53 4.27
C GLY A 263 -1.05 -5.30 4.71
N GLU A 264 -1.25 -6.13 5.73
CA GLU A 264 -0.22 -6.97 6.36
C GLU A 264 -0.53 -8.43 6.04
N ALA A 265 0.42 -9.14 5.42
CA ALA A 265 0.30 -10.57 5.22
C ALA A 265 0.47 -11.28 6.57
N ILE A 266 -0.32 -12.34 6.78
CA ILE A 266 -0.24 -13.16 7.98
C ILE A 266 0.17 -14.56 7.56
N LEU A 267 1.30 -15.01 8.08
CA LEU A 267 1.78 -16.38 7.89
C LEU A 267 0.89 -17.33 8.67
N ASP A 268 0.21 -18.22 7.96
CA ASP A 268 -0.55 -19.29 8.60
C ASP A 268 0.39 -20.42 9.01
N LEU A 269 0.80 -20.39 10.28
CA LEU A 269 1.69 -21.38 10.87
C LEU A 269 1.08 -22.79 10.89
N THR A 270 -0.25 -22.93 10.82
CA THR A 270 -0.92 -24.25 10.84
C THR A 270 -0.68 -25.05 9.56
N LEU A 271 -0.31 -24.37 8.48
CA LEU A 271 -0.02 -24.96 7.17
C LEU A 271 1.46 -25.32 7.00
N LEU A 272 2.30 -24.99 7.98
CA LEU A 272 3.74 -25.22 7.90
C LEU A 272 4.16 -26.50 8.61
N ASN A 273 5.05 -27.25 7.98
CA ASN A 273 5.76 -28.34 8.65
C ASN A 273 6.95 -27.76 9.44
N SER A 274 7.27 -28.32 10.60
CA SER A 274 8.35 -27.81 11.48
C SER A 274 9.75 -27.78 10.84
N SER A 275 9.98 -28.61 9.81
CA SER A 275 11.22 -28.65 9.03
C SER A 275 11.18 -27.80 7.76
N GLN A 276 10.06 -27.15 7.46
CA GLN A 276 9.91 -26.37 6.24
C GLN A 276 10.82 -25.15 6.29
N ILE A 277 11.65 -25.00 5.26
CA ILE A 277 12.48 -23.82 5.04
C ILE A 277 11.67 -22.83 4.21
N LEU A 278 11.57 -21.60 4.69
CA LEU A 278 10.93 -20.49 3.98
C LEU A 278 11.76 -19.21 4.12
N ASP A 279 11.50 -18.23 3.27
CA ASP A 279 12.06 -16.88 3.41
C ASP A 279 11.33 -16.14 4.54
N LEU A 280 11.92 -16.13 5.74
CA LEU A 280 11.35 -15.57 6.97
C LEU A 280 11.15 -14.06 6.89
N VAL A 281 11.91 -13.34 6.07
CA VAL A 281 11.76 -11.88 5.92
C VAL A 281 10.80 -11.51 4.79
N SER A 282 10.40 -12.49 3.96
CA SER A 282 9.53 -12.24 2.82
C SER A 282 8.23 -11.58 3.25
N MET A 283 7.81 -10.55 2.52
CA MET A 283 6.55 -9.88 2.82
C MET A 283 5.33 -10.78 2.66
N VAL A 284 5.38 -11.79 1.77
CA VAL A 284 4.27 -12.76 1.63
C VAL A 284 4.18 -13.72 2.81
N ASN A 285 5.28 -13.87 3.55
CA ASN A 285 5.33 -14.61 4.80
C ASN A 285 5.11 -13.69 6.02
N GLY A 286 4.67 -12.43 5.84
CA GLY A 286 4.40 -11.49 6.93
C GLY A 286 5.61 -10.72 7.45
N GLY A 287 6.73 -10.76 6.73
CA GLY A 287 7.88 -9.90 7.01
C GLY A 287 7.57 -8.42 6.73
N VAL A 288 8.05 -7.55 7.61
CA VAL A 288 7.72 -6.12 7.59
C VAL A 288 8.99 -5.29 7.80
N CYS A 289 9.15 -4.23 7.01
CA CYS A 289 10.14 -3.19 7.28
C CYS A 289 9.60 -2.26 8.36
N GLU A 290 10.26 -2.21 9.52
CA GLU A 290 9.82 -1.41 10.67
C GLU A 290 10.52 -0.06 10.75
N ASP A 291 11.78 0.02 10.36
CA ASP A 291 12.59 1.22 10.49
C ASP A 291 13.77 1.21 9.51
N TYR A 292 14.34 2.37 9.20
CA TYR A 292 15.47 2.53 8.29
C TYR A 292 16.15 3.90 8.44
N SER A 293 17.42 3.97 8.07
CA SER A 293 18.20 5.22 8.12
C SER A 293 17.87 6.20 7.00
N ASN A 294 17.74 5.69 5.77
CA ASN A 294 17.57 6.49 4.57
C ASN A 294 16.81 5.71 3.49
N ALA A 295 15.99 6.39 2.69
CA ALA A 295 15.29 5.82 1.54
C ALA A 295 15.22 6.88 0.42
N HIS A 296 16.36 7.16 -0.21
CA HIS A 296 16.46 8.21 -1.23
C HIS A 296 15.77 7.80 -2.53
N TYR A 297 16.05 6.60 -3.03
CA TYR A 297 15.32 5.99 -4.14
C TYR A 297 14.84 4.60 -3.76
N GLY A 298 13.57 4.31 -4.05
CA GLY A 298 12.93 3.10 -3.53
C GLY A 298 12.85 3.07 -2.00
N HIS A 299 12.19 2.05 -1.45
CA HIS A 299 11.97 1.93 -0.01
C HIS A 299 12.47 0.55 0.46
N PRO A 300 13.06 0.41 1.67
CA PRO A 300 13.55 -0.88 2.16
C PRO A 300 12.54 -2.04 2.12
N ARG A 301 11.23 -1.80 2.33
CA ARG A 301 10.16 -2.78 2.08
C ARG A 301 10.21 -3.47 0.70
N ASN A 302 10.82 -2.84 -0.31
CA ASN A 302 10.91 -3.41 -1.65
C ASN A 302 11.86 -4.61 -1.70
N ILE A 303 12.92 -4.61 -0.87
CA ILE A 303 13.92 -5.68 -0.90
C ILE A 303 13.38 -7.01 -0.37
N ILE A 304 12.23 -7.00 0.31
CA ILE A 304 11.56 -8.20 0.83
C ILE A 304 10.37 -8.67 -0.03
N ARG A 305 10.14 -8.06 -1.21
CA ARG A 305 9.14 -8.53 -2.20
C ARG A 305 9.50 -9.93 -2.67
N PRO A 306 8.53 -10.83 -2.96
CA PRO A 306 8.82 -12.23 -3.31
C PRO A 306 9.49 -12.41 -4.68
N ASN A 307 9.19 -11.54 -5.64
CA ASN A 307 9.70 -11.62 -7.01
C ASN A 307 11.10 -11.02 -7.11
N GLU A 308 11.82 -11.30 -8.19
CA GLU A 308 13.07 -10.60 -8.51
C GLU A 308 12.83 -9.10 -8.75
N GLY A 309 13.88 -8.30 -8.58
CA GLY A 309 13.87 -6.88 -8.95
C GLY A 309 13.75 -6.70 -10.46
N ILE A 310 12.83 -5.86 -10.92
CA ILE A 310 12.68 -5.52 -12.35
C ILE A 310 13.55 -4.33 -12.78
N GLY A 311 14.08 -3.56 -11.82
CA GLY A 311 14.95 -2.41 -12.03
C GLY A 311 15.38 -1.79 -10.70
N MET A 312 16.21 -0.73 -10.74
CA MET A 312 16.70 -0.06 -9.53
C MET A 312 15.57 0.57 -8.68
N SER A 313 14.54 1.13 -9.33
CA SER A 313 13.38 1.73 -8.65
C SER A 313 12.55 0.72 -7.85
N ASP A 314 12.71 -0.57 -8.14
CA ASP A 314 12.08 -1.68 -7.44
C ASP A 314 12.95 -2.26 -6.31
N GLY A 315 14.09 -1.63 -6.01
CA GLY A 315 14.96 -1.95 -4.87
C GLY A 315 14.84 -0.94 -3.72
N TRP A 316 15.90 -0.88 -2.91
CA TRP A 316 16.16 0.15 -1.92
C TRP A 316 17.52 0.77 -2.20
N GLU A 317 17.57 2.10 -2.30
CA GLU A 317 18.79 2.87 -2.51
C GLU A 317 18.84 4.08 -1.57
N THR A 318 19.99 4.26 -0.97
CA THR A 318 20.25 5.38 -0.06
C THR A 318 20.98 6.52 -0.74
N ALA A 319 20.85 7.72 -0.20
CA ALA A 319 21.62 8.87 -0.67
C ALA A 319 23.11 8.61 -0.48
N ARG A 320 23.91 9.23 -1.36
CA ARG A 320 25.35 9.27 -1.15
C ARG A 320 25.65 10.04 0.13
N ARG A 321 26.37 9.41 1.05
CA ARG A 321 26.78 10.06 2.29
C ARG A 321 27.67 11.27 2.02
N LEU A 322 27.40 12.36 2.74
CA LEU A 322 28.11 13.64 2.60
C LEU A 322 29.35 13.73 3.49
N ASP A 323 29.47 12.86 4.49
CA ASP A 323 30.61 12.78 5.42
C ASP A 323 31.77 11.92 4.90
N ARG A 324 31.72 11.51 3.63
CA ARG A 324 32.81 10.78 2.98
C ARG A 324 34.08 11.65 2.93
N PRO A 325 35.28 11.09 3.22
CA PRO A 325 36.53 11.83 3.07
C PRO A 325 36.80 12.15 1.60
N PRO A 326 37.51 13.26 1.30
CA PRO A 326 37.86 13.64 -0.06
C PRO A 326 38.77 12.61 -0.75
N ILE A 327 39.49 11.81 0.02
CA ILE A 327 40.34 10.72 -0.44
C ILE A 327 39.98 9.47 0.38
N ILE A 328 39.49 8.44 -0.30
CA ILE A 328 39.10 7.18 0.33
C ILE A 328 40.35 6.31 0.53
N GLN A 329 40.52 5.80 1.74
CA GLN A 329 41.56 4.84 2.07
C GLN A 329 40.97 3.43 2.19
N VAL A 330 41.80 2.42 1.97
CA VAL A 330 41.43 1.01 2.07
C VAL A 330 42.23 0.40 3.21
N SER A 331 41.56 -0.36 4.09
CA SER A 331 42.23 -1.11 5.16
C SER A 331 43.08 -2.25 4.58
N PRO A 332 44.05 -2.79 5.34
CA PRO A 332 44.82 -3.97 4.92
C PRO A 332 43.94 -5.17 4.56
N GLU A 333 42.75 -5.28 5.16
CA GLU A 333 41.75 -6.31 4.92
C GLU A 333 40.88 -6.05 3.67
N GLY A 334 41.11 -4.92 2.98
CA GLY A 334 40.43 -4.57 1.73
C GLY A 334 39.16 -3.76 1.89
N PHE A 335 38.81 -3.30 3.10
CA PHE A 335 37.58 -2.53 3.35
C PHE A 335 37.79 -1.02 3.20
N LEU A 336 36.78 -0.32 2.67
CA LEU A 336 36.83 1.15 2.59
C LEU A 336 36.76 1.74 4.01
N GLN A 337 37.67 2.66 4.33
CA GLN A 337 37.66 3.40 5.58
C GLN A 337 36.78 4.65 5.42
N LEU A 338 35.50 4.48 5.73
CA LEU A 338 34.48 5.52 5.60
C LEU A 338 33.69 5.65 6.91
N PRO A 339 33.28 6.86 7.31
CA PRO A 339 32.44 7.04 8.48
C PRO A 339 31.00 6.58 8.20
N GLY A 340 30.43 5.88 9.18
CA GLY A 340 29.02 5.49 9.20
C GLY A 340 28.63 4.42 8.19
N PHE A 341 27.33 4.15 8.16
CA PHE A 341 26.67 3.14 7.34
C PHE A 341 25.17 3.42 7.31
N GLU A 342 24.48 2.81 6.35
CA GLU A 342 23.03 2.84 6.24
C GLU A 342 22.43 1.50 6.70
N TRP A 343 21.19 1.51 7.18
CA TRP A 343 20.57 0.34 7.75
C TRP A 343 19.06 0.30 7.55
N ALA A 344 18.51 -0.92 7.56
CA ALA A 344 17.07 -1.16 7.60
C ALA A 344 16.76 -2.34 8.54
N VAL A 345 15.70 -2.17 9.34
CA VAL A 345 15.21 -3.16 10.31
C VAL A 345 13.96 -3.82 9.77
N PHE A 346 13.94 -5.15 9.84
CA PHE A 346 12.83 -5.97 9.43
C PHE A 346 12.37 -6.87 10.56
N ARG A 347 11.07 -6.91 10.82
CA ARG A 347 10.42 -7.96 11.58
C ARG A 347 10.19 -9.15 10.66
N LEU A 348 10.60 -10.33 11.11
CA LEU A 348 10.34 -11.58 10.40
C LEU A 348 8.86 -11.96 10.51
N GLY A 349 8.38 -12.70 9.51
CA GLY A 349 7.03 -13.24 9.46
C GLY A 349 6.68 -14.16 10.62
N ALA A 350 7.69 -14.90 11.09
CA ALA A 350 7.63 -15.66 12.32
C ALA A 350 9.02 -15.71 12.96
N PRO A 351 9.11 -15.94 14.29
CA PRO A 351 10.37 -16.28 14.92
C PRO A 351 11.01 -17.48 14.23
N GLY A 352 12.30 -17.45 13.95
CA GLY A 352 12.92 -18.54 13.18
C GLY A 352 14.43 -18.65 13.31
N VAL A 353 14.93 -19.83 12.97
CA VAL A 353 16.36 -20.16 12.90
C VAL A 353 16.83 -19.96 11.46
N VAL A 354 17.86 -19.13 11.26
CA VAL A 354 18.31 -18.73 9.92
C VAL A 354 19.35 -19.72 9.37
N HIS A 355 19.09 -20.28 8.20
CA HIS A 355 19.96 -21.26 7.55
C HIS A 355 20.76 -20.68 6.39
N ARG A 356 20.21 -19.67 5.71
CA ARG A 356 20.85 -19.02 4.55
C ARG A 356 20.37 -17.58 4.41
N ILE A 357 21.29 -16.69 4.07
CA ILE A 357 21.01 -15.30 3.73
C ILE A 357 21.34 -15.08 2.27
N GLU A 358 20.50 -14.34 1.57
CA GLU A 358 20.79 -13.90 0.20
C GLU A 358 20.66 -12.39 0.12
N VAL A 359 21.69 -11.73 -0.42
CA VAL A 359 21.71 -10.29 -0.69
C VAL A 359 21.94 -10.10 -2.18
N ASP A 360 20.95 -9.54 -2.86
CA ASP A 360 20.99 -9.32 -4.30
C ASP A 360 21.21 -7.84 -4.61
N THR A 361 22.24 -7.54 -5.39
CA THR A 361 22.56 -6.20 -5.91
C THR A 361 22.16 -6.04 -7.38
N LYS A 362 21.31 -6.94 -7.92
CA LYS A 362 20.78 -6.85 -9.29
C LYS A 362 20.33 -5.43 -9.64
N HIS A 363 20.68 -4.97 -10.84
CA HIS A 363 20.49 -3.61 -11.38
C HIS A 363 21.37 -2.51 -10.75
N PHE A 364 21.96 -2.70 -9.57
CA PHE A 364 22.88 -1.73 -8.97
C PHE A 364 24.30 -1.94 -9.49
N LYS A 365 24.61 -1.29 -10.62
CA LYS A 365 25.85 -1.53 -11.38
C LYS A 365 27.02 -0.64 -10.97
N GLY A 366 26.72 0.59 -10.55
CA GLY A 366 27.74 1.57 -10.11
C GLY A 366 27.48 2.14 -8.71
N ASN A 367 26.39 1.74 -8.08
CA ASN A 367 25.90 2.28 -6.81
C ASN A 367 25.42 1.16 -5.87
N TYR A 368 25.93 -0.05 -6.02
CA TYR A 368 25.79 -1.09 -5.00
C TYR A 368 26.68 -0.73 -3.78
N PRO A 369 26.34 -1.16 -2.56
CA PRO A 369 27.18 -0.92 -1.40
C PRO A 369 28.49 -1.69 -1.49
N ASP A 370 29.57 -1.15 -0.93
CA ASP A 370 30.85 -1.84 -0.91
C ASP A 370 30.81 -3.09 0.00
N THR A 371 30.12 -2.98 1.15
CA THR A 371 29.96 -4.09 2.09
C THR A 371 28.56 -4.18 2.67
N VAL A 372 28.24 -5.37 3.17
CA VAL A 372 27.03 -5.67 3.94
C VAL A 372 27.37 -6.50 5.19
N TRP A 373 26.60 -6.33 6.26
CA TRP A 373 26.53 -7.27 7.38
C TRP A 373 25.12 -7.29 7.94
N LEU A 374 24.79 -8.39 8.63
CA LEU A 374 23.46 -8.57 9.22
C LEU A 374 23.58 -8.87 10.70
N GLU A 375 22.60 -8.37 11.45
CA GLU A 375 22.41 -8.65 12.86
C GLU A 375 20.98 -9.15 13.08
N GLY A 376 20.78 -9.95 14.11
CA GLY A 376 19.46 -10.43 14.52
C GLY A 376 19.19 -10.15 15.99
N LYS A 377 17.90 -10.15 16.37
CA LYS A 377 17.48 -10.16 17.79
C LYS A 377 16.20 -10.97 18.01
N LEU A 378 16.03 -11.49 19.23
CA LEU A 378 14.85 -12.21 19.69
C LEU A 378 14.03 -11.33 20.65
N GLY A 379 12.91 -10.78 20.18
CA GLY A 379 12.11 -9.80 20.90
C GLY A 379 12.61 -8.36 20.74
N LEU A 380 11.75 -7.40 21.10
CA LEU A 380 12.00 -5.98 20.86
C LEU A 380 13.13 -5.41 21.71
N GLN A 381 13.27 -5.87 22.95
CA GLN A 381 14.22 -5.37 23.95
C GLN A 381 15.58 -6.09 23.94
N ALA A 382 15.74 -7.14 23.13
CA ALA A 382 16.99 -7.88 23.04
C ALA A 382 18.07 -7.07 22.31
N LYS A 383 19.33 -7.33 22.68
CA LYS A 383 20.50 -6.77 21.99
C LYS A 383 20.61 -7.37 20.59
N TRP A 384 21.02 -6.54 19.64
CA TRP A 384 21.44 -7.01 18.32
C TRP A 384 22.68 -7.89 18.46
N ILE A 385 22.62 -9.09 17.88
CA ILE A 385 23.77 -9.99 17.79
C ILE A 385 24.11 -10.21 16.32
N LYS A 386 25.41 -10.35 16.05
CA LYS A 386 25.91 -10.60 14.70
C LYS A 386 25.31 -11.89 14.13
N LEU A 387 24.84 -11.83 12.89
CA LEU A 387 24.30 -12.94 12.12
C LEU A 387 25.15 -13.23 10.88
N LEU A 388 25.60 -12.18 10.19
CA LEU A 388 26.56 -12.23 9.09
C LEU A 388 27.65 -11.21 9.36
N SER A 389 28.92 -11.61 9.29
CA SER A 389 30.07 -10.71 9.39
C SER A 389 30.18 -9.81 8.15
N GLN A 390 30.82 -8.65 8.31
CA GLN A 390 31.03 -7.70 7.21
C GLN A 390 31.74 -8.36 6.03
N THR A 391 31.11 -8.31 4.86
CA THR A 391 31.58 -8.93 3.63
C THR A 391 31.42 -8.00 2.45
N LYS A 392 32.32 -8.11 1.46
CA LYS A 392 32.23 -7.39 0.20
C LYS A 392 31.02 -7.83 -0.62
N LEU A 393 30.44 -6.87 -1.33
CA LEU A 393 29.48 -7.10 -2.39
C LEU A 393 30.12 -6.84 -3.76
N SER A 394 29.42 -7.23 -4.82
CA SER A 394 29.76 -6.95 -6.21
C SER A 394 28.55 -6.36 -6.92
N MET A 395 28.78 -5.65 -8.02
CA MET A 395 27.72 -5.13 -8.87
C MET A 395 26.83 -6.23 -9.43
N ASP A 396 25.53 -5.97 -9.52
CA ASP A 396 24.56 -6.75 -10.31
C ASP A 396 24.63 -8.27 -10.04
N LYS A 397 24.69 -8.66 -8.76
CA LYS A 397 25.00 -10.04 -8.36
C LYS A 397 24.20 -10.50 -7.15
N LEU A 398 23.79 -11.77 -7.20
CA LEU A 398 23.27 -12.50 -6.05
C LEU A 398 24.43 -13.01 -5.17
N HIS A 399 24.41 -12.64 -3.90
CA HIS A 399 25.35 -13.11 -2.88
C HIS A 399 24.64 -14.05 -1.93
N VAL A 400 25.17 -15.27 -1.76
CA VAL A 400 24.54 -16.32 -0.96
C VAL A 400 25.48 -16.69 0.19
N TYR A 401 24.98 -16.60 1.42
CA TYR A 401 25.73 -16.87 2.64
C TYR A 401 25.09 -18.01 3.41
N LYS A 402 25.88 -19.07 3.69
CA LYS A 402 25.46 -20.24 4.49
C LYS A 402 26.25 -20.37 5.79
N GLU A 403 27.46 -19.83 5.83
CA GLU A 403 28.28 -19.75 7.04
C GLU A 403 27.84 -18.53 7.84
N LEU A 404 26.98 -18.77 8.83
CA LEU A 404 26.34 -17.72 9.64
C LEU A 404 26.74 -17.86 11.11
N ASP A 405 26.84 -16.72 11.80
CA ASP A 405 26.97 -16.66 13.25
C ASP A 405 25.61 -16.90 13.92
N ASN A 406 24.90 -17.95 13.52
CA ASN A 406 23.51 -18.18 13.91
C ASN A 406 23.41 -18.62 15.37
N LYS A 407 23.20 -17.63 16.24
CA LYS A 407 22.95 -17.79 17.69
C LYS A 407 21.47 -17.58 18.06
N GLY A 408 20.58 -17.55 17.06
CA GLY A 408 19.15 -17.31 17.20
C GLY A 408 18.35 -18.60 17.42
N PRO A 409 17.08 -18.45 17.80
CA PRO A 409 16.08 -17.91 16.88
C PRO A 409 16.02 -16.39 16.88
N PHE A 410 15.56 -15.82 15.78
CA PHE A 410 15.41 -14.38 15.59
C PHE A 410 13.97 -14.01 15.28
N THR A 411 13.58 -12.82 15.69
CA THR A 411 12.30 -12.18 15.35
C THR A 411 12.49 -10.96 14.47
N HIS A 412 13.67 -10.35 14.54
CA HIS A 412 14.03 -9.18 13.75
C HIS A 412 15.43 -9.37 13.19
N VAL A 413 15.64 -8.80 12.01
CA VAL A 413 16.94 -8.72 11.33
C VAL A 413 17.19 -7.26 10.97
N ARG A 414 18.43 -6.81 11.17
CA ARG A 414 18.92 -5.54 10.66
C ARG A 414 19.94 -5.83 9.56
N VAL A 415 19.67 -5.30 8.37
CA VAL A 415 20.68 -5.23 7.30
C VAL A 415 21.39 -3.91 7.40
N ASN A 416 22.71 -3.95 7.32
CA ASN A 416 23.56 -2.77 7.34
C ASN A 416 24.42 -2.78 6.09
N ILE A 417 24.51 -1.64 5.41
CA ILE A 417 25.27 -1.46 4.18
C ILE A 417 26.26 -0.31 4.36
N ALA A 418 27.49 -0.46 3.87
CA ALA A 418 28.49 0.59 3.96
C ALA A 418 29.18 0.85 2.61
N PRO A 419 29.52 2.12 2.31
CA PRO A 419 29.11 3.31 3.06
C PRO A 419 27.60 3.61 2.91
N ASP A 420 27.05 3.30 1.74
CA ASP A 420 25.69 3.54 1.27
C ASP A 420 25.55 2.79 -0.06
N GLY A 421 24.38 2.87 -0.71
CA GLY A 421 24.15 2.31 -2.04
C GLY A 421 22.79 1.63 -2.13
N GLY A 422 22.65 0.70 -3.07
CA GLY A 422 21.39 0.02 -3.31
C GLY A 422 21.42 -1.50 -3.30
N ILE A 423 20.36 -2.08 -2.72
CA ILE A 423 20.07 -3.52 -2.69
C ILE A 423 18.77 -3.76 -3.46
N SER A 424 18.77 -4.79 -4.31
CA SER A 424 17.59 -5.27 -5.01
C SER A 424 16.73 -6.13 -4.09
N ARG A 425 17.29 -7.20 -3.49
CA ARG A 425 16.55 -8.13 -2.64
C ARG A 425 17.36 -8.61 -1.43
N LEU A 426 16.63 -8.92 -0.36
CA LEU A 426 17.10 -9.62 0.82
C LEU A 426 16.24 -10.86 1.03
N ARG A 427 16.88 -12.01 1.24
CA ARG A 427 16.22 -13.26 1.66
C ARG A 427 16.84 -13.77 2.94
N ILE A 428 16.00 -14.21 3.87
CA ILE A 428 16.40 -14.83 5.13
C ILE A 428 15.74 -16.20 5.19
N TRP A 429 16.39 -17.19 4.57
CA TRP A 429 15.89 -18.56 4.52
C TRP A 429 16.12 -19.24 5.86
N GLY A 430 15.04 -19.74 6.47
CA GLY A 430 15.08 -20.34 7.79
C GLY A 430 13.89 -21.24 8.06
N SER A 431 13.95 -21.97 9.17
CA SER A 431 12.81 -22.74 9.71
C SER A 431 12.12 -21.94 10.81
N VAL A 432 10.79 -22.03 10.89
CA VAL A 432 10.04 -21.40 11.98
C VAL A 432 10.44 -22.03 13.31
N PHE A 433 10.73 -21.18 14.29
CA PHE A 433 10.93 -21.58 15.66
C PHE A 433 9.58 -21.56 16.37
N THR A 434 8.92 -22.70 16.39
CA THR A 434 7.77 -22.93 17.28
C THR A 434 8.32 -23.37 18.63
N ASN A 435 8.26 -22.49 19.63
CA ASN A 435 8.37 -22.97 20.99
C ASN A 435 7.22 -23.96 21.18
N GLN A 436 7.52 -25.25 21.40
CA GLN A 436 6.60 -26.13 22.10
C GLN A 436 6.49 -25.60 23.54
N LEU A 437 5.75 -24.51 23.72
CA LEU A 437 5.24 -24.10 25.01
C LEU A 437 3.73 -24.24 24.90
N VAL A 438 3.30 -25.34 25.54
CA VAL A 438 1.95 -25.76 25.90
C VAL A 438 1.07 -24.59 26.34
#